data_AF-A0A9P1KCQ8-F1
#
_entry.id   AF-A0A9P1KCQ8-F1
#
_cell.length_a   1.000
_cell.length_b   1.000
_cell.length_c   1.000
_cell.angle_alpha   90.00
_cell.angle_beta   90.00
_cell.angle_gamma   90.00
#
_symmetry.space_group_name_H-M   'P 1'
#
loop_
_entity.id
_entity.type
_entity.pdbx_description
1 polymer ?
#
loop_
_entity_poly.entity_id
_entity_poly.type
_entity_poly.pdbx_seq_one_letter_code
_entity_poly.pdbx_strand_id
1 'polypeptide(L)' 'MPWNNQQNSTTTPTQLINQILTSGKLTYLQYLGLISIILSDTQINDLERHQINRIFDYVQNGRLTLIP' A
#
# COMPACT_ATOMS: atom_id res chain seq x y z
N MET A 1 -7.09 -17.22 -1.00
CA MET A 1 -8.35 -16.47 -0.82
C MET A 1 -8.14 -15.07 -1.38
N PRO A 2 -8.94 -14.56 -2.35
CA PRO A 2 -8.79 -13.20 -2.80
C PRO A 2 -9.81 -12.28 -2.12
N TRP A 3 -9.34 -11.12 -1.72
CA TRP A 3 -10.15 -9.96 -1.37
C TRP A 3 -11.15 -9.68 -2.50
N ASN A 4 -12.44 -9.82 -2.23
CA ASN A 4 -13.50 -9.54 -3.18
C ASN A 4 -14.33 -8.36 -2.65
N ASN A 5 -14.06 -7.17 -3.19
CA ASN A 5 -15.02 -6.10 -3.32
C ASN A 5 -14.74 -5.42 -4.67
N GLN A 6 -15.67 -5.63 -5.59
CA GLN A 6 -15.57 -5.25 -6.99
C GLN A 6 -15.54 -3.73 -7.15
N GLN A 7 -14.40 -3.21 -7.59
CA GLN A 7 -14.37 -2.17 -8.62
C GLN A 7 -13.50 -2.70 -9.76
N ASN A 8 -14.14 -2.92 -10.89
CA ASN A 8 -13.53 -3.37 -12.14
C ASN A 8 -12.45 -2.39 -12.56
N SER A 9 -11.18 -2.75 -12.37
CA SER A 9 -10.03 -2.34 -13.18
C SER A 9 -8.86 -3.16 -12.69
N THR A 10 -8.13 -3.78 -13.61
CA THR A 10 -6.78 -4.32 -13.43
C THR A 10 -5.85 -3.18 -13.00
N THR A 11 -6.00 -2.76 -11.75
CA THR A 11 -5.26 -1.64 -11.17
C THR A 11 -3.94 -2.25 -10.78
N THR A 12 -2.96 -2.16 -11.68
CA THR A 12 -1.61 -2.64 -11.40
C THR A 12 -1.15 -2.03 -10.07
N PRO A 13 -0.34 -2.74 -9.26
CA PRO A 13 0.17 -2.19 -7.98
C PRO A 13 0.73 -0.76 -8.15
N THR A 14 1.32 -0.50 -9.32
CA THR A 14 1.78 0.80 -9.80
C THR A 14 0.69 1.88 -9.86
N GLN A 15 -0.52 1.57 -10.34
CA GLN A 15 -1.65 2.50 -10.38
C GLN A 15 -2.20 2.81 -8.99
N LEU A 16 -2.21 1.82 -8.09
CA LEU A 16 -2.63 1.99 -6.70
C LEU A 16 -1.63 2.88 -5.94
N ILE A 17 -0.33 2.64 -6.15
CA ILE A 17 0.77 3.49 -5.64
C ILE A 17 0.66 4.90 -6.21
N ASN A 18 0.36 5.04 -7.51
CA ASN A 18 0.15 6.35 -8.11
C ASN A 18 -1.06 7.05 -7.49
N GLN A 19 -2.19 6.38 -7.25
CA GLN A 19 -3.34 7.00 -6.57
C GLN A 19 -3.02 7.43 -5.13
N ILE A 20 -2.26 6.63 -4.39
CA ILE A 20 -1.79 6.97 -3.04
C ILE A 20 -0.86 8.20 -3.11
N LEU A 21 0.08 8.22 -4.05
CA LEU A 21 0.98 9.35 -4.30
C LEU A 21 0.24 10.63 -4.70
N THR A 22 -0.76 10.53 -5.59
CA THR A 22 -1.52 11.69 -6.08
C THR A 22 -2.47 12.22 -5.01
N SER A 23 -3.05 11.35 -4.18
CA SER A 23 -3.95 11.78 -3.10
C SER A 23 -3.18 12.32 -1.88
N GLY A 24 -1.92 11.92 -1.71
CA GLY A 24 -1.10 12.30 -0.57
C GLY A 24 -1.60 11.72 0.76
N LYS A 25 -2.54 10.77 0.73
CA LYS A 25 -3.27 10.28 1.91
C LYS A 25 -3.21 8.77 1.97
N LEU A 26 -3.09 8.25 3.19
CA LEU A 26 -3.13 6.83 3.49
C LEU A 26 -3.95 6.61 4.76
N THR A 27 -4.94 5.72 4.74
CA THR A 27 -5.73 5.47 5.96
C THR A 27 -4.94 4.63 6.96
N TYR A 28 -5.25 4.77 8.25
CA TYR A 28 -4.60 3.99 9.30
C TYR A 28 -4.81 2.48 9.12
N LEU A 29 -6.00 2.07 8.69
CA LEU A 29 -6.29 0.66 8.39
C LEU A 29 -5.45 0.12 7.22
N GLN A 30 -5.26 0.93 6.17
CA GLN A 30 -4.38 0.55 5.06
C GLN A 30 -2.93 0.41 5.52
N TYR A 31 -2.44 1.35 6.32
CA TYR A 31 -1.09 1.31 6.87
C TYR A 31 -0.86 0.05 7.74
N LEU A 32 -1.79 -0.29 8.63
CA LEU A 32 -1.72 -1.51 9.42
C LEU A 32 -1.76 -2.78 8.56
N GLY A 33 -2.58 -2.79 7.51
CA GLY A 33 -2.61 -3.90 6.55
C GLY A 33 -1.25 -4.12 5.88
N LEU A 34 -0.57 -3.06 5.46
CA LEU A 34 0.77 -3.13 4.88
C LEU A 34 1.81 -3.64 5.88
N ILE A 35 1.75 -3.19 7.15
CA ILE A 35 2.61 -3.72 8.22
C ILE A 35 2.38 -5.21 8.39
N SER A 36 1.12 -5.64 8.49
CA SER A 36 0.79 -7.05 8.66
C SER A 36 1.34 -7.91 7.52
N ILE A 37 1.32 -7.42 6.28
CA ILE A 37 1.87 -8.13 5.12
C ILE A 37 3.39 -8.29 5.25
N ILE A 38 4.11 -7.22 5.60
CA ILE A 38 5.57 -7.26 5.76
C ILE A 38 6.02 -8.16 6.91
N LEU A 39 5.25 -8.17 8.00
CA LEU A 39 5.54 -8.99 9.18
C LEU A 39 5.06 -10.44 9.04
N SER A 40 4.15 -10.72 8.12
CA SER A 40 3.69 -12.08 7.86
C SER A 40 4.72 -12.87 7.04
N ASP A 41 4.79 -14.18 7.25
CA ASP A 41 5.53 -15.14 6.42
C ASP A 41 4.91 -15.33 5.01
N THR A 42 4.05 -14.42 4.59
CA THR A 42 3.44 -14.44 3.27
C THR A 42 4.54 -14.28 2.22
N GLN A 43 4.57 -15.17 1.22
CA GLN A 43 5.47 -15.04 0.08
C GLN A 43 5.07 -13.82 -0.77
N ILE A 44 5.52 -12.65 -0.36
CA ILE A 44 5.57 -11.46 -1.19
C ILE A 44 6.87 -11.47 -1.99
N ASN A 45 6.80 -11.09 -3.25
CA ASN A 45 8.00 -10.99 -4.09
C ASN A 45 8.77 -9.69 -3.80
N ASP A 46 10.01 -9.60 -4.29
CA ASP A 46 10.88 -8.44 -4.05
C ASP A 46 10.28 -7.13 -4.56
N LEU A 47 9.53 -7.18 -5.66
CA LEU A 47 8.88 -6.00 -6.23
C LEU A 47 7.78 -5.47 -5.31
N GLU A 48 6.92 -6.36 -4.78
CA GLU A 48 5.87 -6.02 -3.83
C GLU A 48 6.47 -5.47 -2.53
N ARG A 49 7.51 -6.13 -2.00
CA ARG A 49 8.22 -5.66 -0.80
C ARG A 49 8.81 -4.26 -1.02
N HIS A 50 9.43 -4.02 -2.17
CA HIS A 50 9.99 -2.71 -2.50
C HIS A 50 8.90 -1.64 -2.59
N GLN A 51 7.75 -1.97 -3.19
CA GLN A 51 6.61 -1.06 -3.28
C GLN A 51 6.04 -0.68 -1.91
N ILE A 52 5.90 -1.65 -1.00
CA ILE A 52 5.42 -1.41 0.37
C ILE A 52 6.42 -0.52 1.14
N ASN A 53 7.72 -0.83 1.04
CA ASN A 53 8.76 -0.03 1.69
C ASN A 53 8.72 1.43 1.20
N ARG A 54 8.51 1.68 -0.09
CA ARG A 54 8.37 3.05 -0.60
C ARG A 54 7.18 3.80 0.00
N ILE A 55 6.07 3.11 0.25
CA ILE A 55 4.90 3.73 0.92
C ILE A 55 5.29 4.15 2.34
N PHE A 56 6.02 3.30 3.08
CA PHE A 56 6.51 3.65 4.41
C PHE A 56 7.50 4.82 4.37
N ASP A 57 8.42 4.84 3.41
CA ASP A 57 9.34 5.97 3.21
C ASP A 57 8.57 7.27 2.94
N TYR A 58 7.48 7.21 2.17
CA TYR A 58 6.67 8.39 1.89
C TYR A 58 5.90 8.88 3.12
N VAL A 59 5.43 7.98 3.99
CA VAL A 59 4.85 8.35 5.28
C VAL A 59 5.92 8.99 6.17
N GLN A 60 7.10 8.37 6.32
CA GLN A 60 8.18 8.89 7.16
C GLN A 60 8.71 10.26 6.71
N ASN A 61 8.80 10.47 5.39
CA ASN A 61 9.24 11.74 4.81
C ASN A 61 8.12 12.79 4.70
N GLY A 62 6.93 12.54 5.26
CA GLY A 62 5.80 13.48 5.26
C GLY A 62 5.16 13.71 3.89
N ARG A 63 5.45 12.86 2.90
CA ARG A 63 4.83 12.91 1.55
C ARG A 63 3.44 12.25 1.54
N LEU A 64 3.18 11.35 2.48
CA LEU A 64 1.86 10.78 2.74
C LEU A 64 1.42 11.13 4.15
N THR A 65 0.20 11.68 4.25
CA THR A 65 -0.45 11.96 5.52
C THR A 65 -1.29 10.75 5.92
N LEU A 66 -1.04 10.24 7.12
CA LEU A 66 -1.90 9.24 7.74
C LEU A 66 -3.21 9.90 8.15
N ILE A 67 -4.31 9.40 7.61
CA ILE A 67 -5.66 9.82 7.97
C ILE A 67 -6.36 8.70 8.76
N PRO A 68 -7.28 9.05 9.66
CA PRO A 68 -8.11 8.08 10.36
C PRO A 68 -8.86 7.16 9.39
#